data_AF-A0AAV1CP52-F1
#
_entry.id   AF-A0AAV1CP52-F1
#
_cell.length_a   1.000
_cell.length_b   1.000
_cell.length_c   1.000
_cell.angle_alpha   90.00
_cell.angle_beta   90.00
_cell.angle_gamma   90.00
#
_symmetry.space_group_name_H-M   'P 1'
#
loop_
_entity.id
_entity.type
_entity.pdbx_description
1 polymer ?
#
loop_
_entity_poly.entity_id
_entity_poly.type
_entity_poly.pdbx_seq_one_letter_code
_entity_poly.pdbx_strand_id
1 'polypeptide(L)'
;MAELVLRKGNTWNSTGIIRNGKVLCFIEETLFLAEIGAFKILNDDNTILPMREIYGKALEAKNGCLWESFEAYKRLKSLGYIIGRHGISWSVKSVGTILPPEGLSDIDKKDFESIESTHISKTFTGMQRKEVQPIFDVYNPSSKFKKSSPGHPSFVLCLARGQPPSKQEVEDLENRCGCPLKFCKVDVGRTSFFSIDRVELPALP
;
A
#
# COMPACT_ATOMS: atom_id res chain seq x y z
N MET A 1 -1.54 11.39 -4.06
CA MET A 1 -1.12 10.43 -5.11
C MET A 1 -0.53 11.23 -6.27
N ALA A 2 0.28 10.60 -7.13
CA ALA A 2 0.81 11.22 -8.35
C ALA A 2 0.34 10.44 -9.59
N GLU A 3 -0.03 11.14 -10.67
CA GLU A 3 -0.38 10.51 -11.95
C GLU A 3 0.88 10.32 -12.80
N LEU A 4 1.02 9.14 -13.41
CA LEU A 4 2.11 8.84 -14.32
C LEU A 4 1.80 9.32 -15.74
N VAL A 5 2.51 10.35 -16.19
CA VAL A 5 2.35 10.91 -17.54
C VAL A 5 3.16 10.13 -18.57
N LEU A 6 4.38 9.68 -18.24
CA LEU A 6 5.29 9.00 -19.18
C LEU A 6 5.78 7.67 -18.61
N ARG A 7 5.60 6.58 -19.38
CA ARG A 7 6.03 5.23 -19.00
C ARG A 7 7.38 4.92 -19.63
N LYS A 8 8.38 4.64 -18.79
CA LYS A 8 9.69 4.12 -19.23
C LYS A 8 10.12 2.96 -18.33
N GLY A 9 10.55 1.86 -18.95
CA GLY A 9 11.02 0.65 -18.25
C GLY A 9 9.90 -0.25 -17.72
N ASN A 10 10.31 -1.40 -17.15
CA ASN A 10 9.39 -2.46 -16.70
C ASN A 10 8.90 -2.30 -15.25
N THR A 11 9.43 -1.33 -14.50
CA THR A 11 9.07 -1.07 -13.10
C THR A 11 7.56 -0.91 -12.90
N TRP A 12 6.88 -0.31 -13.88
CA TRP A 12 5.44 -0.06 -13.87
C TRP A 12 4.58 -1.33 -13.93
N ASN A 13 5.14 -2.49 -14.25
CA ASN A 13 4.41 -3.76 -14.17
C ASN A 13 4.03 -4.11 -12.73
N SER A 14 4.80 -3.61 -11.75
CA SER A 14 4.70 -3.96 -10.32
C SER A 14 4.62 -2.75 -9.37
N THR A 15 4.45 -1.55 -9.92
CA THR A 15 4.40 -0.28 -9.16
C THR A 15 3.26 0.59 -9.68
N GLY A 16 2.51 1.20 -8.76
CA GLY A 16 1.31 2.00 -9.03
C GLY A 16 0.07 1.16 -9.28
N ILE A 17 -1.09 1.76 -9.07
CA ILE A 17 -2.40 1.19 -9.40
C ILE A 17 -2.88 1.67 -10.76
N ILE A 18 -3.72 0.86 -11.42
CA ILE A 18 -4.36 1.23 -12.68
C ILE A 18 -5.80 1.66 -12.38
N ARG A 19 -6.14 2.88 -12.78
CA ARG A 19 -7.49 3.45 -12.70
C ARG A 19 -7.80 4.17 -14.00
N ASN A 20 -8.92 3.84 -14.63
CA ASN A 20 -9.36 4.47 -15.89
C ASN A 20 -8.26 4.52 -16.97
N GLY A 21 -7.44 3.46 -17.07
CA GLY A 21 -6.31 3.37 -18.01
C GLY A 21 -5.05 4.16 -17.62
N LYS A 22 -5.15 5.04 -16.60
CA LYS A 22 -4.05 5.79 -16.02
C LYS A 22 -3.34 4.98 -14.94
N VAL A 23 -2.06 5.26 -14.74
CA VAL A 23 -1.27 4.68 -13.64
C VAL A 23 -1.15 5.76 -12.57
N LEU A 24 -1.64 5.47 -11.38
CA LEU A 24 -1.55 6.33 -10.22
C LEU A 24 -0.55 5.72 -9.23
N CYS A 25 0.33 6.55 -8.69
CA CYS A 25 1.29 6.16 -7.68
C CYS A 25 0.89 6.71 -6.32
N PHE A 26 1.01 5.87 -5.31
CA PHE A 26 0.94 6.35 -3.93
C PHE A 26 2.18 7.17 -3.59
N ILE A 27 2.10 7.94 -2.51
CA ILE A 27 3.15 8.87 -2.11
C ILE A 27 4.44 8.12 -1.72
N GLU A 28 4.36 6.94 -1.11
CA GLU A 28 5.51 6.10 -0.79
C GLU A 28 6.21 5.58 -2.06
N GLU A 29 5.45 5.19 -3.08
CA GLU A 29 6.00 4.73 -4.36
C GLU A 29 6.65 5.90 -5.09
N THR A 30 5.97 7.04 -5.10
CA THR A 30 6.44 8.29 -5.71
C THR A 30 7.76 8.76 -5.09
N LEU A 31 7.83 8.78 -3.76
CA LEU A 31 9.01 9.19 -3.02
C LEU A 31 10.17 8.22 -3.26
N PHE A 32 9.92 6.90 -3.21
CA PHE A 32 10.93 5.89 -3.48
C PHE A 32 11.50 6.01 -4.90
N LEU A 33 10.63 6.15 -5.91
CA LEU A 33 11.07 6.28 -7.30
C LEU A 33 11.84 7.58 -7.54
N ALA A 34 11.45 8.67 -6.86
CA ALA A 34 12.18 9.93 -6.91
C ALA A 34 13.57 9.80 -6.28
N GLU A 35 13.69 9.14 -5.11
CA GLU A 35 14.98 8.88 -4.44
C GLU A 35 15.96 8.10 -5.33
N ILE A 36 15.49 7.10 -6.09
CA ILE A 36 16.35 6.32 -6.99
C ILE A 36 16.53 6.97 -8.37
N GLY A 37 16.03 8.19 -8.58
CA GLY A 37 16.12 8.94 -9.84
C GLY A 37 15.28 8.37 -10.99
N ALA A 38 14.34 7.46 -10.70
CA ALA A 38 13.47 6.82 -11.69
C ALA A 38 12.17 7.58 -11.97
N PHE A 39 11.86 8.61 -11.18
CA PHE A 39 10.64 9.40 -11.33
C PHE A 39 10.90 10.89 -11.11
N LYS A 40 10.46 11.70 -12.08
CA LYS A 40 10.50 13.16 -11.99
C LYS A 40 9.07 13.64 -11.81
N ILE A 41 8.81 14.35 -10.72
CA ILE A 41 7.52 14.99 -10.47
C ILE A 41 7.58 16.38 -11.08
N LEU A 42 6.55 16.74 -11.83
CA LEU A 42 6.40 18.08 -12.41
C LEU A 42 5.38 18.85 -11.59
N ASN A 43 5.66 20.13 -11.35
CA ASN A 43 4.69 21.10 -10.87
C ASN A 43 3.77 21.55 -12.03
N ASP A 44 2.73 22.31 -11.70
CA ASP A 44 1.78 22.87 -12.67
C ASP A 44 2.45 23.78 -13.72
N ASP A 45 3.61 24.35 -13.38
CA ASP A 45 4.45 25.18 -14.24
C ASP A 45 5.47 24.36 -15.06
N ASN A 46 5.36 23.03 -15.08
CA ASN A 46 6.29 22.09 -15.70
C ASN A 46 7.73 22.11 -15.14
N THR A 47 7.95 22.71 -13.96
CA THR A 47 9.24 22.62 -13.27
C THR A 47 9.38 21.29 -12.54
N ILE A 48 10.61 20.77 -12.44
CA ILE A 48 10.89 19.55 -11.68
C ILE A 48 10.82 19.88 -10.19
N LEU A 49 9.98 19.16 -9.47
CA LEU A 49 9.81 19.30 -8.03
C LEU A 49 11.11 18.87 -7.31
N PRO A 50 11.75 19.74 -6.51
CA PRO A 50 12.95 19.36 -5.79
C PRO A 50 12.63 18.32 -4.70
N MET A 51 13.57 17.41 -4.43
CA MET A 51 13.39 16.33 -3.44
C MET A 51 12.85 16.83 -2.09
N ARG A 52 13.32 17.99 -1.61
CA ARG A 52 12.86 18.62 -0.36
C ARG A 52 11.34 18.80 -0.34
N GLU A 53 10.75 19.25 -1.43
CA GLU A 53 9.29 19.45 -1.52
C GLU A 53 8.55 18.11 -1.62
N ILE A 54 9.14 17.09 -2.26
CA ILE A 54 8.58 15.73 -2.29
C ILE A 54 8.47 15.17 -0.87
N TYR A 55 9.54 15.30 -0.07
CA TYR A 55 9.51 14.92 1.35
C TYR A 55 8.53 15.77 2.15
N GLY A 56 8.46 17.08 1.89
CA GLY A 56 7.47 17.96 2.51
C GLY A 56 6.04 17.44 2.31
N LYS A 57 5.70 17.06 1.08
CA LYS A 57 4.41 16.43 0.75
C LYS A 57 4.24 15.05 1.41
N ALA A 58 5.29 14.26 1.58
CA ALA A 58 5.19 12.97 2.27
C ALA A 58 4.95 13.09 3.78
N LEU A 59 5.45 14.16 4.41
CA LEU A 59 5.31 14.43 5.85
C LEU A 59 3.98 15.09 6.22
N GLU A 60 3.29 15.68 5.25
CA GLU A 60 1.94 16.20 5.46
C GLU A 60 0.97 15.06 5.79
N ALA A 61 0.48 15.01 7.03
CA ALA A 61 -0.42 13.96 7.53
C ALA A 61 -1.71 13.77 6.69
N LYS A 62 -2.10 14.78 5.91
CA LYS A 62 -3.23 14.74 4.97
C LYS A 62 -3.00 13.83 3.77
N ASN A 63 -1.75 13.50 3.46
CA ASN A 63 -1.36 12.82 2.21
C ASN A 63 -1.32 11.29 2.33
N GLY A 64 -1.74 10.75 3.47
CA GLY A 64 -2.07 9.34 3.57
C GLY A 64 -0.87 8.40 3.63
N CYS A 65 0.29 8.87 4.11
CA CYS A 65 1.47 8.03 4.34
C CYS A 65 2.12 8.35 5.66
N LEU A 66 2.31 7.30 6.45
CA LEU A 66 3.10 7.34 7.66
C LEU A 66 4.57 7.17 7.26
N TRP A 67 5.47 7.89 7.93
CA TRP A 67 6.91 7.78 7.66
C TRP A 67 7.41 6.33 7.82
N GLU A 68 6.89 5.63 8.81
CA GLU A 68 7.23 4.24 9.10
C GLU A 68 6.77 3.29 7.98
N SER A 69 5.62 3.57 7.37
CA SER A 69 5.16 2.82 6.20
C SER A 69 6.09 3.05 5.00
N PHE A 70 6.61 4.27 4.82
CA PHE A 70 7.57 4.56 3.77
C PHE A 70 8.92 3.84 3.98
N GLU A 71 9.46 3.86 5.20
CA GLU A 71 10.70 3.13 5.53
C GLU A 71 10.54 1.62 5.28
N ALA A 72 9.41 1.04 5.70
CA ALA A 72 9.09 -0.35 5.43
C ALA A 72 8.98 -0.64 3.93
N TYR A 73 8.27 0.22 3.19
CA TYR A 73 8.14 0.13 1.73
C TYR A 73 9.52 0.17 1.06
N LYS A 74 10.33 1.18 1.38
CA LYS A 74 11.67 1.38 0.82
C LYS A 74 12.55 0.17 1.03
N ARG A 75 12.55 -0.41 2.25
CA ARG A 75 13.38 -1.57 2.57
C ARG A 75 12.96 -2.82 1.78
N LEU A 76 11.66 -3.10 1.70
CA LEU A 76 11.13 -4.23 0.94
C LEU A 76 11.32 -4.04 -0.57
N LYS A 77 11.08 -2.83 -1.09
CA LYS A 77 11.18 -2.55 -2.52
C LYS A 77 12.62 -2.66 -3.00
N SER A 78 13.58 -2.24 -2.18
CA SER A 78 15.02 -2.39 -2.46
C SER A 78 15.47 -3.86 -2.52
N LEU A 79 14.74 -4.78 -1.90
CA LEU A 79 14.98 -6.23 -1.98
C LEU A 79 14.30 -6.88 -3.20
N GLY A 80 13.58 -6.09 -4.02
CA GLY A 80 12.91 -6.56 -5.23
C GLY A 80 11.48 -7.08 -5.00
N TYR A 81 10.95 -7.00 -3.79
CA TYR A 81 9.56 -7.39 -3.54
C TYR A 81 8.58 -6.49 -4.30
N ILE A 82 7.44 -7.07 -4.65
CA ILE A 82 6.31 -6.34 -5.20
C ILE A 82 5.39 -6.01 -4.04
N ILE A 83 4.99 -4.76 -3.93
CA ILE A 83 4.31 -4.23 -2.73
C ILE A 83 3.06 -3.48 -3.19
N GLY A 84 1.90 -3.94 -2.73
CA GLY A 84 0.63 -3.24 -2.88
C GLY A 84 0.13 -2.75 -1.53
N ARG A 85 -0.68 -1.69 -1.50
CA ARG A 85 -1.38 -1.28 -0.27
C ARG A 85 -2.44 -2.31 0.10
N HIS A 86 -2.45 -2.73 1.36
CA HIS A 86 -3.40 -3.70 1.85
C HIS A 86 -4.84 -3.19 1.68
N GLY A 87 -5.74 -4.03 1.16
CA GLY A 87 -7.13 -3.68 0.94
C GLY A 87 -7.38 -2.74 -0.25
N ILE A 88 -6.37 -2.41 -1.06
CA ILE A 88 -6.53 -1.61 -2.26
C ILE A 88 -6.25 -2.44 -3.52
N SER A 89 -7.25 -2.53 -4.39
CA SER A 89 -7.15 -3.27 -5.65
C SER A 89 -6.13 -2.65 -6.62
N TRP A 90 -5.25 -3.48 -7.18
CA TRP A 90 -4.22 -3.09 -8.15
C TRP A 90 -4.76 -2.49 -9.45
N SER A 91 -5.87 -3.04 -9.96
CA SER A 91 -6.56 -2.50 -11.12
C SER A 91 -8.07 -2.64 -10.95
N VAL A 92 -8.79 -1.56 -11.19
CA VAL A 92 -10.23 -1.61 -11.38
C VAL A 92 -10.44 -1.52 -12.89
N LYS A 93 -10.88 -2.63 -13.51
CA LYS A 93 -11.45 -2.54 -14.85
C LYS A 93 -12.79 -1.82 -14.68
N SER A 94 -13.12 -0.88 -15.57
CA SER A 94 -14.46 -0.32 -15.68
C SER A 94 -15.43 -1.43 -16.09
N VAL A 95 -15.79 -2.30 -15.15
CA VAL A 95 -16.87 -3.25 -15.32
C VAL A 95 -18.08 -2.50 -14.80
N GLY A 96 -18.99 -2.18 -15.73
CA GLY A 96 -20.32 -1.72 -15.35
C GLY A 96 -20.90 -2.67 -14.32
N THR A 97 -21.40 -2.10 -13.24
CA THR A 97 -22.37 -2.72 -12.34
C THR A 97 -21.89 -3.97 -11.61
N ILE A 98 -21.45 -3.80 -10.36
CA ILE A 98 -21.88 -4.69 -9.29
C ILE A 98 -22.94 -3.92 -8.52
N LEU A 99 -24.19 -4.38 -8.63
CA LEU A 99 -25.39 -3.87 -7.96
C LEU A 99 -25.13 -3.56 -6.47
N PRO A 100 -25.59 -2.40 -5.97
CA PRO A 100 -26.33 -2.32 -4.72
C PRO A 100 -27.81 -2.70 -4.96
N PRO A 101 -28.56 -3.08 -3.92
CA PRO A 101 -29.98 -3.36 -4.02
C PRO A 101 -30.72 -2.13 -4.54
N GLU A 102 -31.55 -2.36 -5.55
CA GLU A 102 -32.65 -1.53 -6.07
C GLU A 102 -32.70 -0.06 -5.62
N GLY A 103 -32.43 0.83 -6.59
CA GLY A 103 -32.98 2.19 -6.60
C GLY A 103 -31.99 3.32 -6.31
N LEU A 104 -31.17 3.70 -7.29
CA LEU A 104 -31.02 5.10 -7.72
C LEU A 104 -30.23 5.15 -9.04
N SER A 105 -30.75 5.87 -10.01
CA SER A 105 -30.20 6.10 -11.35
C SER A 105 -29.02 7.08 -11.36
N ASP A 106 -28.12 6.86 -12.31
CA ASP A 106 -27.13 7.80 -12.86
C ASP A 106 -26.15 8.45 -11.87
N ILE A 107 -25.17 7.66 -11.40
CA ILE A 107 -23.97 8.20 -10.76
C ILE A 107 -22.98 8.64 -11.85
N ASP A 108 -22.75 9.94 -11.91
CA ASP A 108 -21.84 10.58 -12.86
C ASP A 108 -20.38 10.14 -12.62
N LYS A 109 -19.54 10.07 -13.65
CA LYS A 109 -18.14 9.55 -13.53
C LYS A 109 -17.30 10.30 -12.48
N LYS A 110 -17.60 11.57 -12.24
CA LYS A 110 -16.97 12.40 -11.20
C LYS A 110 -17.32 11.96 -9.78
N ASP A 111 -18.53 11.45 -9.58
CA ASP A 111 -18.98 10.99 -8.27
C ASP A 111 -18.34 9.66 -7.90
N PHE A 112 -18.05 8.79 -8.88
CA PHE A 112 -17.32 7.53 -8.63
C PHE A 112 -15.86 7.76 -8.22
N GLU A 113 -15.13 8.68 -8.88
CA GLU A 113 -13.77 9.06 -8.49
C GLU A 113 -13.73 9.73 -7.10
N SER A 114 -14.75 10.52 -6.78
CA SER A 114 -14.95 11.10 -5.44
C SER A 114 -15.24 10.03 -4.39
N ILE A 115 -16.09 9.04 -4.69
CA ILE A 115 -16.43 7.94 -3.78
C ILE A 115 -15.23 7.02 -3.56
N GLU A 116 -14.43 6.70 -4.58
CA GLU A 116 -13.24 5.85 -4.42
C GLU A 116 -12.11 6.59 -3.70
N SER A 117 -11.87 7.86 -4.03
CA SER A 117 -10.88 8.70 -3.33
C SER A 117 -11.29 8.93 -1.87
N THR A 118 -12.59 9.11 -1.60
CA THR A 118 -13.11 9.16 -0.24
C THR A 118 -13.08 7.79 0.44
N HIS A 119 -13.27 6.67 -0.25
CA HIS A 119 -13.13 5.33 0.33
C HIS A 119 -11.68 5.04 0.73
N ILE A 120 -10.71 5.34 -0.14
CA ILE A 120 -9.27 5.23 0.14
C ILE A 120 -8.86 6.15 1.30
N SER A 121 -9.41 7.37 1.34
CA SER A 121 -9.16 8.33 2.43
C SER A 121 -9.86 7.94 3.74
N LYS A 122 -11.08 7.38 3.68
CA LYS A 122 -11.86 6.91 4.83
C LYS A 122 -11.27 5.64 5.44
N THR A 123 -10.79 4.70 4.63
CA THR A 123 -10.01 3.55 5.13
C THR A 123 -8.75 4.02 5.87
N PHE A 124 -8.18 5.15 5.48
CA PHE A 124 -6.98 5.70 6.10
C PHE A 124 -7.27 6.47 7.41
N THR A 125 -8.32 7.29 7.46
CA THR A 125 -8.65 8.08 8.65
C THR A 125 -9.34 7.28 9.76
N GLY A 126 -10.11 6.25 9.41
CA GLY A 126 -10.79 5.38 10.39
C GLY A 126 -9.86 4.42 11.15
N MET A 127 -8.63 4.24 10.68
CA MET A 127 -7.72 3.16 11.11
C MET A 127 -6.65 3.60 12.13
N GLN A 128 -6.70 4.85 12.61
CA GLN A 128 -5.74 5.43 13.57
C GLN A 128 -5.92 4.98 15.03
N ARG A 129 -6.70 3.91 15.31
CA ARG A 129 -7.01 3.44 16.68
C ARG A 129 -6.43 2.08 17.06
N LYS A 130 -5.87 1.31 16.14
CA LYS A 130 -5.29 -0.01 16.45
C LYS A 130 -3.76 0.10 16.57
N GLU A 131 -3.19 -0.55 17.60
CA GLU A 131 -1.74 -0.59 17.81
C GLU A 131 -1.02 -1.32 16.66
N VAL A 132 -1.69 -2.30 16.06
CA VAL A 132 -1.19 -3.02 14.88
C VAL A 132 -2.17 -2.97 13.72
N GLN A 133 -1.64 -2.60 12.54
CA GLN A 133 -2.45 -2.39 11.33
C GLN A 133 -1.81 -3.03 10.09
N PRO A 134 -2.54 -3.81 9.28
CA PRO A 134 -2.04 -4.28 7.99
C PRO A 134 -1.90 -3.09 7.04
N ILE A 135 -0.71 -2.92 6.45
CA ILE A 135 -0.35 -1.78 5.60
C ILE A 135 -0.05 -2.21 4.16
N PHE A 136 0.57 -3.37 3.94
CA PHE A 136 0.97 -3.81 2.61
C PHE A 136 0.71 -5.30 2.35
N ASP A 137 0.29 -5.59 1.12
CA ASP A 137 0.32 -6.93 0.54
C ASP A 137 1.65 -7.11 -0.19
N VAL A 138 2.46 -8.09 0.23
CA VAL A 138 3.82 -8.29 -0.29
C VAL A 138 3.89 -9.57 -1.10
N TYR A 139 4.39 -9.47 -2.32
CA TYR A 139 4.55 -10.58 -3.26
C TYR A 139 6.02 -10.77 -3.60
N ASN A 140 6.41 -12.02 -3.83
CA ASN A 140 7.75 -12.38 -4.28
C ASN A 140 8.15 -11.67 -5.59
N PRO A 141 9.44 -11.37 -5.79
CA PRO A 141 9.94 -10.84 -7.04
C PRO A 141 9.58 -11.77 -8.21
N SER A 142 8.82 -11.26 -9.19
CA SER A 142 8.38 -12.05 -10.34
C SER A 142 8.20 -11.19 -11.58
N SER A 143 8.80 -11.60 -12.69
CA SER A 143 8.61 -10.98 -14.01
C SER A 143 7.22 -11.24 -14.59
N LYS A 144 6.49 -12.24 -14.06
CA LYS A 144 5.17 -12.66 -14.52
C LYS A 144 4.02 -12.02 -13.73
N PHE A 145 4.33 -11.15 -12.76
CA PHE A 145 3.31 -10.47 -11.97
C PHE A 145 2.37 -9.65 -12.84
N LYS A 146 1.06 -9.76 -12.58
CA LYS A 146 0.02 -9.03 -13.32
C LYS A 146 -0.85 -8.28 -12.33
N LYS A 147 -0.95 -6.96 -12.46
CA LYS A 147 -1.85 -6.12 -11.65
C LYS A 147 -3.33 -6.53 -11.75
N SER A 148 -3.75 -7.07 -12.89
CA SER A 148 -5.11 -7.57 -13.09
C SER A 148 -5.41 -8.90 -12.39
N SER A 149 -4.37 -9.63 -11.99
CA SER A 149 -4.46 -10.92 -11.30
C SER A 149 -3.18 -11.10 -10.47
N PRO A 150 -3.06 -10.37 -9.35
CA PRO A 150 -1.84 -10.33 -8.55
C PRO A 150 -1.56 -11.65 -7.83
N GLY A 151 -2.57 -12.53 -7.74
CA GLY A 151 -2.51 -13.75 -6.95
C GLY A 151 -2.61 -13.47 -5.45
N HIS A 152 -2.27 -14.48 -4.64
CA HIS A 152 -2.19 -14.33 -3.18
C HIS A 152 -0.87 -13.67 -2.77
N PRO A 153 -0.88 -12.73 -1.79
CA PRO A 153 0.34 -12.20 -1.22
C PRO A 153 1.18 -13.32 -0.61
N SER A 154 2.50 -13.20 -0.70
CA SER A 154 3.43 -14.07 0.02
C SER A 154 3.34 -13.84 1.53
N PHE A 155 3.12 -12.60 1.94
CA PHE A 155 2.72 -12.24 3.30
C PHE A 155 2.05 -10.86 3.31
N VAL A 156 1.26 -10.59 4.35
CA VAL A 156 0.75 -9.25 4.66
C VAL A 156 1.66 -8.60 5.70
N LEU A 157 2.12 -7.39 5.41
CA LEU A 157 2.92 -6.61 6.34
C LEU A 157 2.02 -5.75 7.23
N CYS A 158 2.15 -5.96 8.54
CA CYS A 158 1.49 -5.20 9.58
C CYS A 158 2.46 -4.20 10.22
N LEU A 159 2.09 -2.93 10.32
CA LEU A 159 2.83 -1.95 11.09
C LEU A 159 2.45 -2.07 12.55
N ALA A 160 3.43 -2.32 13.43
CA ALA A 160 3.25 -2.36 14.87
C ALA A 160 3.79 -1.07 15.49
N ARG A 161 2.90 -0.30 16.14
CA ARG A 161 3.24 0.96 16.80
C ARG A 161 3.11 0.81 18.32
N GLY A 162 4.17 1.15 19.04
CA GLY A 162 4.16 1.09 20.50
C GLY A 162 4.50 -0.31 21.03
N GLN A 163 3.55 -0.92 21.73
CA GLN A 163 3.71 -2.23 22.34
C GLN A 163 3.67 -3.34 21.27
N PRO A 164 4.30 -4.50 21.53
CA PRO A 164 4.09 -5.69 20.70
C PRO A 164 2.60 -6.06 20.64
N PRO A 165 2.10 -6.57 19.51
CA PRO A 165 0.70 -7.01 19.41
C PRO A 165 0.39 -8.07 20.46
N SER A 166 -0.80 -8.00 21.04
CA SER A 166 -1.31 -9.06 21.90
C SER A 166 -1.59 -10.33 21.08
N LYS A 167 -1.58 -11.49 21.74
CA LYS A 167 -1.89 -12.78 21.09
C LYS A 167 -3.25 -12.74 20.36
N GLN A 168 -4.27 -12.18 21.00
CA GLN A 168 -5.61 -12.09 20.41
C GLN A 168 -5.60 -11.24 19.14
N GLU A 169 -4.88 -10.11 19.12
CA GLU A 169 -4.78 -9.26 17.93
C GLU A 169 -4.07 -9.97 16.78
N VAL A 170 -3.03 -10.77 17.07
CA VAL A 170 -2.35 -11.57 16.05
C VAL A 170 -3.32 -12.60 15.47
N GLU A 171 -4.00 -13.39 16.31
CA GLU A 171 -4.95 -14.42 15.87
C GLU A 171 -6.12 -13.80 15.05
N ASP A 172 -6.66 -12.67 15.49
CA ASP A 172 -7.72 -11.94 14.77
C ASP A 172 -7.23 -11.44 13.39
N LEU A 173 -5.98 -10.98 13.31
CA LEU A 173 -5.39 -10.53 12.05
C LEU A 173 -5.14 -11.70 11.09
N GLU A 174 -4.63 -12.83 11.60
CA GLU A 174 -4.38 -14.03 10.79
C GLU A 174 -5.69 -14.56 10.20
N ASN A 175 -6.73 -14.65 11.03
CA ASN A 175 -8.07 -15.07 10.62
C ASN A 175 -8.66 -14.11 9.57
N ARG A 176 -8.43 -12.80 9.71
CA ARG A 176 -8.97 -11.79 8.78
C ARG A 176 -8.22 -11.73 7.46
N CYS A 177 -6.90 -11.87 7.47
CA CYS A 177 -6.06 -11.72 6.28
C CYS A 177 -5.95 -13.02 5.47
N GLY A 178 -6.08 -14.20 6.10
CA GLY A 178 -6.00 -15.50 5.43
C GLY A 178 -4.66 -15.76 4.73
N CYS A 179 -3.61 -15.02 5.09
CA CYS A 179 -2.27 -15.07 4.52
C CYS A 179 -1.24 -14.95 5.67
N PRO A 180 0.00 -15.43 5.47
CA PRO A 180 1.07 -15.26 6.46
C PRO A 180 1.25 -13.79 6.84
N LEU A 181 1.42 -13.51 8.13
CA LEU A 181 1.66 -12.16 8.62
C LEU A 181 3.15 -11.93 8.90
N LYS A 182 3.60 -10.71 8.60
CA LYS A 182 4.86 -10.18 9.14
C LYS A 182 4.59 -8.84 9.78
N PHE A 183 5.26 -8.59 10.89
CA PHE A 183 5.16 -7.34 11.60
C PHE A 183 6.40 -6.50 11.32
N CYS A 184 6.18 -5.20 11.14
CA CYS A 184 7.21 -4.20 10.96
C CYS A 184 7.21 -3.27 12.16
N LYS A 185 8.40 -3.08 12.74
CA LYS A 185 8.66 -2.00 13.70
C LYS A 185 9.72 -1.08 13.11
N VAL A 186 9.40 0.22 13.05
CA VAL A 186 10.32 1.26 12.62
C VAL A 186 10.68 2.09 13.82
N ASP A 187 11.94 1.97 14.24
CA ASP A 187 12.56 2.85 15.22
C ASP A 187 13.49 3.84 14.48
N VAL A 188 14.06 4.80 15.21
CA VAL A 188 14.93 5.83 14.63
C VAL A 188 16.09 5.18 13.86
N GLY A 189 16.02 5.25 12.53
CA GLY A 189 17.04 4.71 11.61
C GLY A 189 17.05 3.19 11.42
N ARG A 190 16.07 2.45 11.95
CA ARG A 190 16.02 0.98 11.82
C ARG A 190 14.61 0.46 11.53
N THR A 191 14.51 -0.30 10.45
CA THR A 191 13.31 -1.08 10.09
C THR A 191 13.55 -2.55 10.42
N SER A 192 12.77 -3.10 11.34
CA SER A 192 12.83 -4.51 11.76
C SER A 192 11.58 -5.26 11.30
N PHE A 193 11.77 -6.46 10.76
CA PHE A 193 10.70 -7.35 10.33
C PHE A 193 10.74 -8.63 11.17
N PHE A 194 9.60 -9.06 11.69
CA PHE A 194 9.48 -10.29 12.48
C PHE A 194 8.17 -11.03 12.16
N SER A 195 8.18 -12.35 12.31
CA SER A 195 6.98 -13.20 12.32
C SER A 195 6.72 -13.67 13.75
N ILE A 196 5.47 -14.03 14.01
CA ILE A 196 5.07 -14.66 15.27
C ILE A 196 4.48 -16.00 14.85
N ASP A 197 5.09 -17.08 15.32
CA ASP A 197 4.69 -18.43 14.96
C ASP A 197 4.19 -19.16 16.21
N ARG A 198 3.10 -19.92 16.06
CA ARG A 198 2.61 -20.80 17.13
C ARG A 198 3.46 -22.07 17.16
N VAL A 199 4.07 -22.34 18.30
CA VAL A 199 4.84 -23.56 18.54
C VAL A 199 4.15 -24.36 19.64
N GLU A 200 3.76 -25.60 19.33
CA GLU A 200 3.26 -26.55 20.33
C GLU A 200 4.45 -27.35 20.88
N LEU A 201 4.69 -27.23 22.18
CA LEU A 201 5.76 -27.99 22.83
C LEU A 201 5.27 -29.42 23.10
N PRO A 202 6.11 -30.44 22.86
CA PRO A 202 5.75 -31.81 23.21
C PRO A 202 5.53 -31.89 24.72
N ALA A 203 4.43 -32.53 25.13
CA ALA A 203 4.25 -32.90 26.53
C ALA A 203 5.35 -33.91 26.89
N LEU A 204 6.12 -33.63 27.94
CA LEU A 204 7.06 -34.60 28.48
C LEU A 204 6.27 -35.81 29.02
N PRO A 205 6.75 -37.04 28.81
CA PRO A 205 6.09 -38.26 29.26
C PRO A 205 5.98 -38.37 30.78
#